data_AF-A0A6B0UG62-F1
#
_entry.id   AF-A0A6B0UG62-F1
#
_cell.length_a   1.000
_cell.length_b   1.000
_cell.length_c   1.000
_cell.angle_alpha   90.00
_cell.angle_beta   90.00
_cell.angle_gamma   90.00
#
_symmetry.space_group_name_H-M   'P 1'
#
loop_
_entity.id
_entity.type
_entity.pdbx_description
1 polymer ?
#
loop_
_entity_poly.entity_id
_entity_poly.type
_entity_poly.pdbx_seq_one_letter_code
_entity_poly.pdbx_strand_id
1 'polypeptide(L)'
;IPAQSTVRRTIRKQRQRANFEYSVPSCGADIQMPTEFKATAEGNSFPLHDSGEGESERTLIFATERNLSCLAQGITWFADGTFKVTPAQFYQLCAVHATVNAW
;
A
#
# COMPACT_ATOMS: atom_id res chain seq x y z
N ILE A 1 9.59 -21.34 -8.06
CA ILE A 1 9.21 -20.31 -7.05
C ILE A 1 9.96 -20.63 -5.76
N PRO A 2 10.66 -19.68 -5.11
CA PRO A 2 11.39 -19.94 -3.87
C PRO A 2 10.47 -20.38 -2.72
N ALA A 3 11.01 -21.14 -1.77
CA ALA A 3 10.26 -21.58 -0.60
C ALA A 3 9.82 -20.38 0.27
N GLN A 4 8.61 -20.45 0.85
CA GLN A 4 8.05 -19.36 1.68
C GLN A 4 9.00 -18.92 2.82
N SER A 5 9.69 -19.86 3.44
CA SER A 5 10.68 -19.59 4.51
C SER A 5 11.84 -18.72 4.00
N THR A 6 12.24 -18.91 2.74
CA THR A 6 13.31 -18.13 2.08
C THR A 6 12.85 -16.71 1.80
N VAL A 7 11.61 -16.55 1.31
CA VAL A 7 11.00 -15.22 1.10
C VAL A 7 10.90 -14.47 2.43
N ARG A 8 10.35 -15.11 3.48
CA ARG A 8 10.24 -14.52 4.82
C ARG A 8 11.60 -14.10 5.39
N ARG A 9 12.61 -14.97 5.28
CA ARG A 9 13.99 -14.66 5.73
C ARG A 9 14.58 -13.49 4.97
N THR A 10 14.33 -13.39 3.67
CA THR A 10 14.80 -12.29 2.82
C THR A 10 14.15 -10.98 3.22
N ILE A 11 12.82 -10.95 3.37
CA ILE A 11 12.07 -9.77 3.84
C ILE A 11 12.57 -9.33 5.22
N ARG A 12 12.74 -10.26 6.17
CA ARG A 12 13.26 -9.94 7.51
C ARG A 12 14.65 -9.32 7.46
N LYS A 13 15.56 -9.90 6.65
CA LYS A 13 16.91 -9.36 6.48
C LYS A 13 16.89 -7.96 5.87
N GLN A 14 16.03 -7.72 4.88
CA GLN A 14 15.88 -6.40 4.28
C GLN A 14 15.37 -5.38 5.31
N ARG A 15 14.32 -5.73 6.09
CA ARG A 15 13.80 -4.86 7.16
C ARG A 15 14.83 -4.55 8.26
N GLN A 16 15.69 -5.51 8.61
CA GLN A 16 16.75 -5.31 9.60
C GLN A 16 17.92 -4.47 9.10
N ARG A 17 18.19 -4.50 7.78
CA ARG A 17 19.28 -3.75 7.14
C ARG A 17 18.86 -2.36 6.71
N ALA A 18 17.57 -2.16 6.43
CA ALA A 18 17.02 -0.86 6.14
C ALA A 18 17.10 -0.03 7.42
N ASN A 19 18.05 0.92 7.44
CA ASN A 19 18.04 1.99 8.41
C ASN A 19 16.85 2.88 8.03
N PHE A 20 15.68 2.60 8.61
CA PHE A 20 14.50 3.44 8.40
C PHE A 20 14.70 4.71 9.22
N GLU A 21 14.90 5.82 8.52
CA GLU A 21 15.01 7.16 9.10
C GLU A 21 13.66 7.61 9.71
N TYR A 22 12.57 6.96 9.31
CA TYR A 22 11.22 7.23 9.78
C TYR A 22 10.82 6.33 10.95
N SER A 23 10.41 6.95 12.05
CA SER A 23 9.74 6.26 13.15
C SER A 23 8.39 5.70 12.70
N VAL A 24 8.05 4.49 13.15
CA VAL A 24 6.70 3.95 12.93
C VAL A 24 5.71 4.73 13.80
N PRO A 25 4.69 5.39 13.22
CA PRO A 25 3.73 6.18 13.98
C PRO A 25 2.83 5.31 14.85
N SER A 26 2.36 5.87 15.97
CA SER A 26 1.49 5.20 16.94
C SER A 26 0.07 5.01 16.42
N CYS A 27 -0.46 6.00 15.70
CA CYS A 27 -1.81 5.95 15.13
C CYS A 27 -1.86 6.57 13.72
N GLY A 28 -2.99 6.39 13.03
CA GLY A 28 -3.19 6.89 11.67
C GLY A 28 -3.12 8.43 11.57
N ALA A 29 -3.56 9.14 12.59
CA ALA A 29 -3.54 10.61 12.64
C ALA A 29 -2.10 11.18 12.67
N ASP A 30 -1.15 10.43 13.25
CA ASP A 30 0.26 10.84 13.38
C ASP A 30 1.08 10.54 12.11
N ILE A 31 0.49 9.89 11.11
CA ILE A 31 1.22 9.52 9.89
C ILE A 31 1.60 10.81 9.14
N GLN A 32 2.89 11.08 9.08
CA GLN A 32 3.45 12.14 8.26
C GLN A 32 4.11 11.47 7.06
N MET A 33 3.52 11.58 5.87
CA MET A 33 4.02 10.89 4.69
C MET A 33 5.20 11.66 4.08
N PRO A 34 6.42 11.09 4.09
CA PRO A 34 7.58 11.70 3.48
C PRO A 34 7.40 11.89 1.97
N THR A 35 8.04 12.91 1.41
CA THR A 35 7.86 13.28 -0.01
C THR A 35 8.31 12.17 -0.96
N GLU A 36 9.33 11.41 -0.61
CA GLU A 36 9.79 10.26 -1.41
C GLU A 36 8.78 9.12 -1.49
N PHE A 37 7.83 9.04 -0.56
CA PHE A 37 6.75 8.05 -0.59
C PHE A 37 5.51 8.58 -1.31
N LYS A 38 5.56 9.82 -1.81
CA LYS A 38 4.49 10.46 -2.60
C LYS A 38 4.62 10.20 -4.11
N ALA A 39 5.63 9.43 -4.53
CA ALA A 39 5.82 9.01 -5.90
C ALA A 39 6.31 7.56 -6.02
N THR A 40 5.97 6.91 -7.11
CA THR A 40 6.57 5.62 -7.48
C THR A 40 8.02 5.81 -7.96
N ALA A 41 8.76 4.71 -8.11
CA ALA A 41 10.10 4.76 -8.70
C ALA A 41 10.12 5.30 -10.16
N GLU A 42 8.99 5.26 -10.84
CA GLU A 42 8.80 5.82 -12.19
C GLU A 42 8.36 7.29 -12.16
N GLY A 43 8.21 7.89 -10.97
CA GLY A 43 7.79 9.28 -10.80
C GLY A 43 6.28 9.52 -10.84
N ASN A 44 5.46 8.46 -10.88
CA ASN A 44 4.00 8.60 -10.88
C ASN A 44 3.50 8.98 -9.47
N SER A 45 2.52 9.88 -9.39
CA SER A 45 1.90 10.28 -8.12
C SER A 45 1.33 9.07 -7.37
N PHE A 46 1.65 8.95 -6.09
CA PHE A 46 1.24 7.83 -5.24
C PHE A 46 1.51 8.18 -3.78
N PRO A 47 0.55 8.21 -2.83
CA PRO A 47 -0.81 7.68 -2.90
C PRO A 47 -1.72 8.50 -3.82
N LEU A 48 -2.80 7.86 -4.25
CA LEU A 48 -3.87 8.50 -5.02
C LEU A 48 -4.72 9.43 -4.13
N HIS A 49 -5.00 8.98 -2.91
CA HIS A 49 -5.84 9.71 -1.98
C HIS A 49 -5.33 9.53 -0.55
N ASP A 50 -5.45 10.61 0.20
CA ASP A 50 -5.21 10.67 1.62
C ASP A 50 -6.27 11.60 2.21
N SER A 51 -7.13 11.06 3.08
CA SER A 51 -8.24 11.83 3.64
C SER A 51 -7.79 12.96 4.58
N GLY A 52 -6.54 12.94 5.04
CA GLY A 52 -5.95 14.05 5.79
C GLY A 52 -5.24 13.65 7.08
N GLU A 53 -4.27 14.48 7.47
CA GLU A 53 -3.57 14.39 8.75
C GLU A 53 -4.50 14.84 9.89
N GLY A 54 -4.36 14.24 11.08
CA GLY A 54 -5.23 14.54 12.22
C GLY A 54 -6.58 13.79 12.23
N GLU A 55 -6.94 13.11 11.14
CA GLU A 55 -8.14 12.27 11.07
C GLU A 55 -7.93 10.94 11.81
N SER A 56 -8.84 10.61 12.74
CA SER A 56 -8.79 9.35 13.49
C SER A 56 -9.14 8.14 12.62
N GLU A 57 -9.98 8.32 11.60
CA GLU A 57 -10.38 7.30 10.62
C GLU A 57 -9.76 7.56 9.25
N ARG A 58 -8.47 7.91 9.24
CA ARG A 58 -7.74 8.24 8.01
C ARG A 58 -7.80 7.11 6.98
N THR A 59 -8.18 7.46 5.76
CA THR A 59 -8.21 6.54 4.62
C THR A 59 -7.09 6.88 3.64
N LEU A 60 -6.23 5.89 3.36
CA LEU A 60 -5.20 5.98 2.34
C LEU A 60 -5.57 5.08 1.15
N ILE A 61 -5.57 5.65 -0.06
CA ILE A 61 -5.75 4.90 -1.29
C ILE A 61 -4.45 4.93 -2.08
N PHE A 62 -3.89 3.75 -2.29
CA PHE A 62 -2.65 3.54 -3.01
C PHE A 62 -2.95 3.05 -4.42
N ALA A 63 -2.89 3.95 -5.40
CA ALA A 63 -3.03 3.62 -6.81
C ALA A 63 -2.34 4.68 -7.67
N THR A 64 -2.02 4.31 -8.91
CA THR A 64 -1.66 5.25 -9.98
C THR A 64 -2.85 5.43 -10.93
N GLU A 65 -2.81 6.46 -11.76
CA GLU A 65 -3.81 6.64 -12.83
C GLU A 65 -3.91 5.39 -13.74
N ARG A 66 -2.77 4.78 -14.06
CA ARG A 66 -2.73 3.52 -14.83
C ARG A 66 -3.48 2.41 -14.12
N ASN A 67 -3.34 2.28 -12.79
CA ASN A 67 -4.10 1.27 -12.05
C ASN A 67 -5.60 1.52 -12.17
N LEU A 68 -6.04 2.77 -12.06
CA LEU A 68 -7.46 3.13 -12.25
C LEU A 68 -7.94 2.84 -13.67
N SER A 69 -7.14 3.14 -14.69
CA SER A 69 -7.48 2.80 -16.09
C SER A 69 -7.60 1.29 -16.29
N CYS A 70 -6.72 0.49 -15.67
CA CYS A 70 -6.81 -0.97 -15.70
C CYS A 70 -8.08 -1.47 -14.99
N LEU A 71 -8.40 -0.93 -13.82
CA LEU A 71 -9.65 -1.27 -13.11
C LEU A 71 -10.88 -0.93 -13.96
N ALA A 72 -10.91 0.25 -14.57
CA ALA A 72 -12.02 0.71 -15.42
C ALA A 72 -12.24 -0.16 -16.67
N GLN A 73 -11.18 -0.77 -17.21
CA GLN A 73 -11.27 -1.69 -18.36
C GLN A 73 -11.70 -3.11 -17.97
N GLY A 74 -11.53 -3.49 -16.72
CA GLY A 74 -11.79 -4.86 -16.29
C GLY A 74 -13.28 -5.17 -16.17
N ILE A 75 -13.71 -6.25 -16.81
CA ILE A 75 -15.10 -6.74 -16.75
C ILE A 75 -15.39 -7.38 -15.39
N THR A 76 -14.37 -8.01 -14.78
CA THR A 76 -14.51 -8.70 -13.49
C THR A 76 -13.56 -8.09 -12.48
N TRP A 77 -14.13 -7.67 -11.34
CA TRP A 77 -13.40 -7.11 -10.22
C TRP A 77 -13.36 -8.10 -9.06
N PHE A 78 -12.25 -8.11 -8.35
CA PHE A 78 -12.03 -8.90 -7.15
C PHE A 78 -11.62 -7.93 -6.05
N ALA A 79 -12.33 -7.95 -4.94
CA ALA A 79 -11.99 -7.18 -3.77
C ALA A 79 -11.82 -8.12 -2.58
N ASP A 80 -10.72 -7.98 -1.86
CA ASP A 80 -10.46 -8.72 -0.62
C ASP A 80 -10.09 -7.75 0.48
N GLY A 81 -10.77 -7.88 1.61
CA GLY A 81 -10.58 -7.06 2.79
C GLY A 81 -10.08 -7.91 3.94
N THR A 82 -8.93 -7.57 4.49
CA THR A 82 -8.32 -8.32 5.59
C THR A 82 -8.11 -7.43 6.81
N PHE A 83 -8.47 -7.98 7.98
CA PHE A 83 -8.26 -7.33 9.29
C PHE A 83 -7.00 -7.85 9.99
N LYS A 84 -6.65 -9.13 9.76
CA LYS A 84 -5.62 -9.84 10.53
C LYS A 84 -4.19 -9.37 10.22
N VAL A 85 -3.96 -8.86 9.01
CA VAL A 85 -2.62 -8.44 8.56
C VAL A 85 -2.52 -6.92 8.38
N THR A 86 -3.54 -6.18 8.83
CA THR A 86 -3.54 -4.71 8.77
C THR A 86 -2.51 -4.15 9.75
N PRO A 87 -1.78 -3.08 9.37
CA PRO A 87 -0.98 -2.32 10.32
C PRO A 87 -1.84 -1.82 11.48
N ALA A 88 -1.28 -1.78 12.69
CA ALA A 88 -2.04 -1.38 13.90
C ALA A 88 -2.64 0.04 13.82
N GLN A 89 -2.14 0.88 12.92
CA GLN A 89 -2.61 2.24 12.66
C GLN A 89 -3.94 2.28 11.89
N PHE A 90 -4.35 1.17 11.26
CA PHE A 90 -5.55 1.10 10.42
C PHE A 90 -6.44 -0.09 10.83
N TYR A 91 -7.74 0.05 10.61
CA TYR A 91 -8.70 -1.00 10.91
C TYR A 91 -8.68 -2.13 9.89
N GLN A 92 -8.56 -1.81 8.61
CA GLN A 92 -8.64 -2.79 7.52
C GLN A 92 -7.66 -2.48 6.40
N LEU A 93 -7.11 -3.53 5.79
CA LEU A 93 -6.42 -3.45 4.52
C LEU A 93 -7.34 -4.03 3.44
N CYS A 94 -7.62 -3.25 2.41
CA CYS A 94 -8.42 -3.69 1.27
C CYS A 94 -7.56 -3.70 0.00
N ALA A 95 -7.67 -4.76 -0.80
CA ALA A 95 -7.05 -4.88 -2.11
C ALA A 95 -8.14 -5.04 -3.16
N VAL A 96 -8.07 -4.22 -4.22
CA VAL A 96 -8.98 -4.28 -5.37
C VAL A 96 -8.17 -4.62 -6.61
N HIS A 97 -8.63 -5.64 -7.34
CA HIS A 97 -8.03 -6.14 -8.56
C HIS A 97 -9.08 -6.24 -9.66
N ALA A 98 -8.65 -6.17 -10.91
CA ALA A 98 -9.52 -6.47 -12.04
C ALA A 98 -8.78 -7.32 -13.07
N THR A 99 -9.52 -8.14 -13.81
CA THR A 99 -8.99 -8.84 -14.97
C THR A 99 -8.90 -7.89 -16.15
N VAL A 100 -7.68 -7.67 -16.64
CA VAL A 100 -7.44 -6.92 -17.87
C VAL A 100 -7.03 -7.89 -18.97
N ASN A 101 -7.65 -7.77 -20.13
CA ASN A 101 -7.19 -8.51 -21.31
C ASN A 101 -5.90 -7.85 -21.78
N ALA A 102 -4.82 -8.62 -21.86
CA ALA A 102 -3.59 -8.15 -22.48
C ALA A 102 -3.86 -7.93 -23.97
N TRP A 103 -3.51 -6.75 -24.47
CA TRP A 103 -3.45 -6.46 -25.90
C TRP A 103 -2.20 -7.08 -26.51
#